data_AF-C1MHS6-F1
#
_entry.id   AF-C1MHS6-F1
#
_cell.length_a   1.000
_cell.length_b   1.000
_cell.length_c   1.000
_cell.angle_alpha   90.00
_cell.angle_beta   90.00
_cell.angle_gamma   90.00
#
_symmetry.space_group_name_H-M   'P 1'
#
loop_
_entity.id
_entity.type
_entity.pdbx_description
1 polymer ?
#
loop_
_entity_poly.entity_id
_entity_poly.type
_entity_poly.pdbx_seq_one_letter_code
_entity_poly.pdbx_strand_id
1 'polypeptide(L)'
;MTSVSFTASAVGRAAVANAPRRAAARAPVASFAPASGSAKSSSRVALRSRRGASVVVRAEDVNPLLDRENPELEEKFATIGSGEHECKGCLYTYVPSKGDPDYPVAAGTQFKDLPEDWRCPTCGADKTKFKNLGKQVAGFAQNQGYGLGTNSMTGGEKSLLIYGALALFFALFLGGYLLE
;
A
#
# COMPACT_ATOMS: atom_id res chain seq x y z
N MET A 1 37.72 15.10 61.81
CA MET A 1 36.55 14.20 61.69
C MET A 1 35.34 15.08 61.43
N THR A 2 35.10 15.40 60.14
CA THR A 2 34.03 16.29 59.70
C THR A 2 32.80 15.46 59.35
N SER A 3 31.77 15.59 60.18
CA SER A 3 30.45 14.97 60.03
C SER A 3 29.68 15.65 58.90
N VAL A 4 29.31 14.89 57.85
CA VAL A 4 28.44 15.36 56.78
C VAL A 4 27.02 14.87 57.08
N SER A 5 26.14 15.81 57.43
CA SER A 5 24.72 15.56 57.69
C SER A 5 23.94 15.54 56.37
N PHE A 6 23.22 14.44 56.11
CA PHE A 6 22.27 14.32 54.99
C PHE A 6 20.89 14.82 55.42
N THR A 7 20.33 15.81 54.71
CA THR A 7 18.94 16.24 54.84
C THR A 7 18.08 15.55 53.78
N ALA A 8 17.06 14.81 54.22
CA ALA A 8 16.05 14.20 53.36
C ALA A 8 14.96 15.22 53.02
N SER A 9 14.79 15.55 51.74
CA SER A 9 13.70 16.39 51.24
C SER A 9 12.50 15.52 50.85
N ALA A 10 11.41 15.64 51.60
CA ALA A 10 10.12 15.07 51.27
C ALA A 10 9.40 15.96 50.26
N VAL A 11 9.11 15.44 49.06
CA VAL A 11 8.20 16.10 48.10
C VAL A 11 6.88 15.35 48.08
N GLY A 12 5.83 16.08 48.46
CA GLY A 12 4.48 15.58 48.71
C GLY A 12 3.70 15.19 47.45
N ARG A 13 2.78 14.24 47.64
CA ARG A 13 1.73 13.86 46.70
C ARG A 13 0.70 14.98 46.59
N ALA A 14 0.49 15.50 45.39
CA ALA A 14 -0.67 16.34 45.06
C ALA A 14 -1.83 15.46 44.59
N ALA A 15 -2.94 15.52 45.32
CA ALA A 15 -4.25 15.04 44.89
C ALA A 15 -5.01 16.21 44.26
N VAL A 16 -5.53 16.08 43.04
CA VAL A 16 -6.50 17.04 42.48
C VAL A 16 -7.60 16.33 41.69
N ALA A 17 -8.77 16.36 42.33
CA ALA A 17 -10.16 16.50 41.85
C ALA A 17 -10.61 15.98 40.46
N ASN A 18 -11.68 15.18 40.54
CA ASN A 18 -12.50 14.66 39.46
C ASN A 18 -13.52 15.73 38.99
N ALA A 19 -13.63 15.97 37.67
CA ALA A 19 -14.57 16.94 37.09
C ALA A 19 -15.94 16.29 36.75
N PRO A 20 -17.08 17.01 36.87
CA PRO A 20 -18.41 16.44 36.68
C PRO A 20 -18.79 16.28 35.20
N ARG A 21 -19.42 15.14 34.90
CA ARG A 21 -20.04 14.81 33.61
C ARG A 21 -21.17 15.80 33.29
N ARG A 22 -21.09 16.49 32.15
CA ARG A 22 -22.23 17.20 31.55
C ARG A 22 -22.94 16.30 30.54
N ALA A 23 -24.19 16.01 30.84
CA ALA A 23 -25.15 15.41 29.92
C ALA A 23 -25.80 16.50 29.05
N ALA A 24 -25.87 16.29 27.74
CA ALA A 24 -26.75 16.94 26.76
C ALA A 24 -26.45 16.32 25.38
N ALA A 25 -27.35 16.07 24.43
CA ALA A 25 -28.79 15.97 24.34
C ALA A 25 -29.03 15.19 23.04
N ARG A 26 -29.97 14.24 23.01
CA ARG A 26 -30.35 13.46 21.81
C ARG A 26 -30.97 14.38 20.76
N ALA A 27 -30.46 14.34 19.53
CA ALA A 27 -31.12 14.90 18.36
C ALA A 27 -32.24 13.96 17.84
N PRO A 28 -33.31 14.49 17.21
CA PRO A 28 -34.53 13.74 16.92
C PRO A 28 -34.41 12.80 15.72
N VAL A 29 -35.13 11.69 15.82
CA VAL A 29 -35.28 10.65 14.80
C VAL A 29 -36.32 11.13 13.78
N ALA A 30 -35.91 11.35 12.52
CA ALA A 30 -36.83 11.62 11.44
C ALA A 30 -37.51 10.31 11.00
N SER A 31 -38.81 10.24 11.23
CA SER A 31 -39.71 9.18 10.79
C SER A 31 -39.98 9.31 9.29
N PHE A 32 -39.77 8.24 8.52
CA PHE A 32 -40.25 8.12 7.14
C PHE A 32 -41.25 6.96 7.06
N ALA A 33 -42.48 7.30 6.69
CA ALA A 33 -43.55 6.38 6.35
C ALA A 33 -43.29 5.67 5.00
N PRO A 34 -43.84 4.46 4.76
CA PRO A 34 -43.72 3.80 3.47
C PRO A 34 -44.87 4.22 2.54
N ALA A 35 -44.55 4.74 1.36
CA ALA A 35 -45.50 4.88 0.27
C ALA A 35 -45.42 3.64 -0.64
N SER A 36 -46.49 2.87 -0.64
CA SER A 36 -46.81 1.84 -1.63
C SER A 36 -47.05 2.46 -3.01
N GLY A 37 -46.53 1.85 -4.08
CA GLY A 37 -46.90 2.25 -5.45
C GLY A 37 -46.05 1.60 -6.53
N SER A 38 -46.60 0.56 -7.16
CA SER A 38 -46.10 -0.03 -8.40
C SER A 38 -46.38 0.91 -9.57
N ALA A 39 -45.35 1.34 -10.30
CA ALA A 39 -45.51 1.99 -11.61
C ALA A 39 -44.28 1.70 -12.48
N LYS A 40 -44.46 0.78 -13.44
CA LYS A 40 -43.59 0.64 -14.61
C LYS A 40 -43.61 1.95 -15.39
N SER A 41 -42.45 2.60 -15.55
CA SER A 41 -42.28 3.65 -16.55
C SER A 41 -40.92 3.53 -17.19
N SER A 42 -40.96 3.12 -18.45
CA SER A 42 -39.85 3.12 -19.39
C SER A 42 -39.31 4.54 -19.49
N SER A 43 -38.05 4.75 -19.12
CA SER A 43 -37.34 5.99 -19.39
C SER A 43 -35.90 5.65 -19.71
N ARG A 44 -35.51 5.87 -20.97
CA ARG A 44 -34.13 5.81 -21.44
C ARG A 44 -33.32 6.80 -20.60
N VAL A 45 -32.53 6.29 -19.67
CA VAL A 45 -31.51 7.08 -18.99
C VAL A 45 -30.23 6.98 -19.82
N ALA A 46 -29.80 8.13 -20.32
CA ALA A 46 -28.58 8.32 -21.07
C ALA A 46 -27.37 7.71 -20.32
N LEU A 47 -26.56 6.94 -21.04
CA LEU A 47 -25.24 6.51 -20.57
C LEU A 47 -24.44 7.72 -20.12
N ARG A 48 -24.10 7.79 -18.83
CA ARG A 48 -22.98 8.59 -18.35
C ARG A 48 -21.95 7.64 -17.77
N SER A 49 -20.91 7.39 -18.58
CA SER A 49 -19.67 6.69 -18.22
C SER A 49 -19.18 7.15 -16.84
N ARG A 50 -19.33 6.29 -15.83
CA ARG A 50 -18.64 6.44 -14.55
C ARG A 50 -17.22 5.92 -14.75
N ARG A 51 -16.27 6.85 -14.87
CA ARG A 51 -14.85 6.56 -14.71
C ARG A 51 -14.58 6.18 -13.24
N GLY A 52 -14.02 4.98 -13.03
CA GLY A 52 -13.05 4.70 -11.97
C GLY A 52 -13.52 4.69 -10.51
N ALA A 53 -14.64 4.06 -10.18
CA ALA A 53 -14.96 3.75 -8.79
C ALA A 53 -14.24 2.45 -8.37
N SER A 54 -13.16 2.57 -7.58
CA SER A 54 -12.54 1.40 -6.95
C SER A 54 -13.46 0.89 -5.83
N VAL A 55 -14.08 -0.26 -6.04
CA VAL A 55 -14.86 -0.97 -5.02
C VAL A 55 -13.88 -1.65 -4.06
N VAL A 56 -14.04 -1.38 -2.76
CA VAL A 56 -13.35 -2.11 -1.69
C VAL A 56 -14.20 -3.34 -1.39
N VAL A 57 -13.75 -4.52 -1.82
CA VAL A 57 -14.45 -5.80 -1.57
C VAL A 57 -13.91 -6.41 -0.28
N ARG A 58 -14.78 -6.90 0.61
CA ARG A 58 -14.37 -7.58 1.85
C ARG A 58 -14.02 -9.03 1.55
N ALA A 59 -13.12 -9.59 2.36
CA ALA A 59 -12.64 -10.97 2.21
C ALA A 59 -13.72 -12.05 2.36
N GLU A 60 -14.92 -11.67 2.79
CA GLU A 60 -16.09 -12.54 3.02
C GLU A 60 -16.90 -12.73 1.73
N ASP A 61 -16.71 -11.85 0.73
CA ASP A 61 -17.52 -11.73 -0.47
C ASP A 61 -16.87 -12.45 -1.69
N VAL A 62 -15.68 -13.01 -1.53
CA VAL A 62 -14.92 -13.68 -2.59
C VAL A 62 -15.32 -15.14 -2.71
N ASN A 63 -16.05 -15.48 -3.78
CA ASN A 63 -16.33 -16.85 -4.17
C ASN A 63 -15.11 -17.40 -4.96
N PRO A 64 -14.37 -18.40 -4.44
CA PRO A 64 -13.10 -18.86 -5.03
C PRO A 64 -13.19 -19.47 -6.43
N LEU A 65 -14.41 -19.76 -6.92
CA LEU A 65 -14.64 -20.36 -8.24
C LEU A 65 -15.11 -19.37 -9.30
N LEU A 66 -15.41 -18.12 -8.94
CA LEU A 66 -15.94 -17.10 -9.86
C LEU A 66 -14.87 -16.15 -10.42
N ASP A 67 -13.60 -16.53 -10.34
CA ASP A 67 -12.48 -15.66 -10.71
C ASP A 67 -11.75 -16.09 -12.01
N ARG A 68 -12.22 -17.14 -12.70
CA ARG A 68 -11.58 -17.66 -13.93
C ARG A 68 -11.88 -16.85 -15.19
N GLU A 69 -12.93 -16.04 -15.16
CA GLU A 69 -13.40 -15.23 -16.30
C GLU A 69 -13.28 -13.73 -16.04
N ASN A 70 -12.56 -13.33 -14.99
CA ASN A 70 -12.35 -11.92 -14.66
C ASN A 70 -11.08 -11.40 -15.35
N PRO A 71 -11.19 -10.68 -16.49
CA PRO A 71 -10.03 -10.12 -17.20
C PRO A 71 -9.28 -9.06 -16.40
N GLU A 72 -9.87 -8.54 -15.32
CA GLU A 72 -9.22 -7.60 -14.40
C GLU A 72 -8.20 -8.30 -13.47
N LEU A 73 -8.29 -9.62 -13.31
CA LEU A 73 -7.32 -10.43 -12.55
C LEU A 73 -6.14 -10.90 -13.42
N GLU A 74 -6.31 -10.95 -14.74
CA GLU A 74 -5.29 -11.42 -15.67
C GLU A 74 -4.21 -10.38 -16.03
N GLU A 75 -4.31 -9.12 -15.58
CA GLU A 75 -3.32 -8.08 -15.89
C GLU A 75 -2.92 -7.18 -14.71
N LYS A 76 -3.01 -7.67 -13.46
CA LYS A 76 -2.49 -6.88 -12.34
C LYS A 76 -0.98 -7.09 -12.20
N PHE A 77 -0.21 -6.24 -12.89
CA PHE A 77 1.20 -6.03 -12.61
C PHE A 77 1.36 -5.77 -11.11
N ALA A 78 1.95 -6.72 -10.39
CA ALA A 78 2.30 -6.53 -9.00
C ALA A 78 3.39 -5.45 -8.97
N THR A 79 2.96 -4.22 -8.70
CA THR A 79 3.82 -3.09 -8.44
C THR A 79 4.45 -3.34 -7.06
N ILE A 80 5.65 -3.92 -7.04
CA ILE A 80 6.45 -4.04 -5.82
C ILE A 80 7.01 -2.65 -5.55
N GLY A 81 6.24 -1.86 -4.83
CA GLY A 81 6.60 -0.53 -4.40
C GLY A 81 5.80 -0.19 -3.17
N SER A 82 6.50 0.24 -2.13
CA SER A 82 6.04 0.72 -0.81
C SER A 82 5.04 1.88 -0.83
N GLY A 83 4.38 2.15 -1.97
CA GLY A 83 3.53 3.32 -2.18
C GLY A 83 4.31 4.61 -2.44
N GLU A 84 5.59 4.52 -2.80
CA GLU A 84 6.46 5.67 -3.05
C GLU A 84 6.14 6.39 -4.34
N HIS A 85 6.18 7.73 -4.31
CA HIS A 85 5.84 8.60 -5.43
C HIS A 85 6.91 9.67 -5.62
N GLU A 86 7.34 9.88 -6.86
CA GLU A 86 8.36 10.87 -7.20
C GLU A 86 7.75 12.06 -7.94
N CYS A 87 8.10 13.26 -7.54
CA CYS A 87 7.72 14.49 -8.23
C CYS A 87 8.45 14.58 -9.57
N LYS A 88 7.72 14.74 -10.68
CA LYS A 88 8.33 14.94 -12.02
C LYS A 88 9.06 16.29 -12.16
N GLY A 89 8.78 17.27 -11.30
CA GLY A 89 9.36 18.61 -11.40
C GLY A 89 10.72 18.75 -10.71
N CYS A 90 10.86 18.21 -9.50
CA CYS A 90 12.05 18.36 -8.67
C CYS A 90 12.65 17.04 -8.17
N LEU A 91 12.08 15.89 -8.57
CA LEU A 91 12.53 14.55 -8.18
C LEU A 91 12.41 14.25 -6.67
N TYR A 92 11.65 15.04 -5.92
CA TYR A 92 11.31 14.71 -4.53
C TYR A 92 10.55 13.38 -4.45
N THR A 93 10.99 12.47 -3.59
CA THR A 93 10.35 11.18 -3.35
C THR A 93 9.55 11.19 -2.05
N TYR A 94 8.23 11.07 -2.15
CA TYR A 94 7.34 10.87 -1.03
C TYR A 94 7.40 9.40 -0.58
N VAL A 95 7.69 9.20 0.71
CA VAL A 95 7.73 7.87 1.35
C VAL A 95 6.60 7.80 2.39
N PRO A 96 5.57 6.95 2.19
CA PRO A 96 4.45 6.83 3.12
C PRO A 96 4.90 6.61 4.57
N SER A 97 5.91 5.76 4.80
CA SER A 97 6.44 5.45 6.13
C SER A 97 7.05 6.66 6.86
N LYS A 98 7.48 7.69 6.13
CA LYS A 98 8.01 8.93 6.73
C LYS A 98 6.94 10.02 6.84
N GLY A 99 5.92 9.98 5.97
CA GLY A 99 4.96 11.06 5.85
C GLY A 99 5.62 12.32 5.27
N ASP A 100 5.10 13.47 5.64
CA ASP A 100 5.66 14.78 5.33
C ASP A 100 5.73 15.60 6.63
N PRO A 101 6.91 16.04 7.09
CA PRO A 101 7.03 16.88 8.28
C PRO A 101 6.70 18.36 8.00
N ASP A 102 6.85 18.83 6.76
CA ASP A 102 6.67 20.24 6.40
C ASP A 102 5.18 20.58 6.22
N TYR A 103 4.39 19.62 5.77
CA TYR A 103 2.94 19.65 5.77
C TYR A 103 2.47 18.53 6.69
N PRO A 104 1.68 18.76 7.77
CA PRO A 104 1.47 17.82 8.89
C PRO A 104 0.76 16.50 8.49
N VAL A 105 1.46 15.66 7.74
CA VAL A 105 1.03 14.35 7.25
C VAL A 105 1.72 13.31 8.11
N ALA A 106 0.93 12.57 8.88
CA ALA A 106 1.44 11.53 9.75
C ALA A 106 2.22 10.45 8.96
N ALA A 107 3.25 9.91 9.58
CA ALA A 107 3.93 8.71 9.10
C ALA A 107 2.92 7.56 8.91
N GLY A 108 3.04 6.85 7.79
CA GLY A 108 2.11 5.79 7.36
C GLY A 108 0.97 6.26 6.46
N THR A 109 0.84 7.56 6.18
CA THR A 109 -0.17 8.05 5.23
C THR A 109 0.20 7.62 3.81
N GLN A 110 -0.72 6.98 3.08
CA GLN A 110 -0.47 6.62 1.68
C GLN A 110 -0.64 7.82 0.77
N PHE A 111 0.02 7.82 -0.40
CA PHE A 111 -0.05 8.95 -1.34
C PHE A 111 -1.48 9.35 -1.75
N LYS A 112 -2.38 8.35 -1.85
CA LYS A 112 -3.80 8.55 -2.18
C LYS A 112 -4.61 9.22 -1.08
N ASP A 113 -4.18 9.03 0.16
CA ASP A 113 -4.88 9.51 1.36
C ASP A 113 -4.45 10.93 1.75
N LEU A 114 -3.48 11.53 1.06
CA LEU A 114 -3.12 12.92 1.31
C LEU A 114 -4.30 13.87 1.00
N PRO A 115 -4.35 15.08 1.59
CA PRO A 115 -5.31 16.13 1.25
C PRO A 115 -5.14 16.67 -0.19
N GLU A 116 -6.22 17.01 -0.91
CA GLU A 116 -6.14 17.50 -2.32
C GLU A 116 -5.30 18.78 -2.48
N ASP A 117 -5.22 19.60 -1.43
CA ASP A 117 -4.44 20.83 -1.37
C ASP A 117 -2.95 20.60 -1.06
N TRP A 118 -2.55 19.38 -0.68
CA TRP A 118 -1.14 19.07 -0.47
C TRP A 118 -0.32 19.32 -1.75
N ARG A 119 0.87 19.89 -1.56
CA ARG A 119 1.82 20.27 -2.61
C ARG A 119 3.17 19.64 -2.31
N CYS A 120 3.96 19.41 -3.35
CA CYS A 120 5.35 18.98 -3.16
C CYS A 120 6.11 19.97 -2.26
N PRO A 121 6.71 19.52 -1.14
CA PRO A 121 7.39 20.43 -0.20
C PRO A 121 8.62 21.10 -0.82
N THR A 122 9.23 20.49 -1.83
CA THR A 122 10.43 21.03 -2.50
C THR A 122 10.12 22.07 -3.58
N CYS A 123 9.02 21.92 -4.36
CA CYS A 123 8.78 22.76 -5.54
C CYS A 123 7.36 23.32 -5.66
N GLY A 124 6.45 22.98 -4.74
CA GLY A 124 5.07 23.45 -4.77
C GLY A 124 4.21 22.83 -5.87
N ALA A 125 4.69 21.82 -6.60
CA ALA A 125 3.90 21.14 -7.63
C ALA A 125 2.71 20.38 -7.04
N ASP A 126 1.61 20.34 -7.79
CA ASP A 126 0.42 19.56 -7.45
C ASP A 126 0.71 18.05 -7.43
N LYS A 127 -0.12 17.29 -6.72
CA LYS A 127 -0.09 15.82 -6.70
C LYS A 127 -0.15 15.17 -8.08
N THR A 128 -0.80 15.81 -9.03
CA THR A 128 -0.93 15.32 -10.41
C THR A 128 0.41 15.21 -11.13
N LYS A 129 1.44 15.92 -10.65
CA LYS A 129 2.81 15.89 -11.19
C LYS A 129 3.67 14.77 -10.59
N PHE A 130 3.12 13.93 -9.73
CA PHE A 130 3.85 12.79 -9.19
C PHE A 130 3.70 11.54 -10.09
N LYS A 131 4.77 10.75 -10.17
CA LYS A 131 4.76 9.40 -10.76
C LYS A 131 4.93 8.38 -9.65
N ASN A 132 4.24 7.24 -9.78
CA ASN A 132 4.41 6.11 -8.87
C ASN A 132 5.76 5.44 -9.17
N LEU A 133 6.59 5.20 -8.16
CA LEU A 133 7.91 4.58 -8.33
C LEU A 133 7.90 3.05 -8.22
N GLY A 134 6.74 2.43 -7.99
CA GLY A 134 6.72 1.00 -7.79
C GLY A 134 7.16 0.23 -9.04
N LYS A 135 8.04 -0.75 -8.82
CA LYS A 135 8.58 -1.59 -9.89
C LYS A 135 7.50 -2.59 -10.30
N GLN A 136 6.95 -2.44 -11.49
CA GLN A 136 6.09 -3.45 -12.09
C GLN A 136 6.94 -4.68 -12.38
N VAL A 137 6.75 -5.73 -11.60
CA VAL A 137 7.31 -7.04 -11.94
C VAL A 137 6.38 -7.64 -12.98
N ALA A 138 6.91 -7.90 -14.17
CA ALA A 138 6.19 -8.59 -15.23
C ALA A 138 5.90 -10.02 -14.78
N GLY A 139 4.72 -10.26 -14.24
CA GLY A 139 4.26 -11.60 -13.89
C GLY A 139 3.29 -11.63 -12.71
N PHE A 140 2.30 -12.51 -12.83
CA PHE A 140 1.41 -12.93 -11.76
C PHE A 140 2.25 -13.32 -10.55
N ALA A 141 2.13 -12.59 -9.44
CA ALA A 141 2.80 -12.96 -8.18
C ALA A 141 2.48 -14.41 -7.77
N GLN A 142 1.32 -14.94 -8.18
CA GLN A 142 0.90 -16.33 -7.97
C GLN A 142 1.70 -17.36 -8.79
N ASN A 143 2.27 -16.99 -9.95
CA ASN A 143 3.06 -17.90 -10.79
C ASN A 143 4.55 -17.93 -10.42
N GLN A 144 4.99 -17.14 -9.43
CA GLN A 144 6.38 -17.18 -8.97
C GLN A 144 6.75 -18.55 -8.34
N GLY A 145 5.75 -19.29 -7.85
CA GLY A 145 5.92 -20.65 -7.35
C GLY A 145 5.80 -21.76 -8.40
N TYR A 146 5.49 -21.44 -9.65
CA TYR A 146 5.35 -22.45 -10.71
C TYR A 146 6.71 -22.85 -11.29
N GLY A 147 6.85 -24.10 -11.72
CA GLY A 147 8.09 -24.63 -12.34
C GLY A 147 9.16 -25.07 -11.33
N LEU A 148 10.42 -25.07 -11.75
CA LEU A 148 11.57 -25.60 -10.98
C LEU A 148 12.21 -24.56 -10.03
N GLY A 149 11.42 -23.65 -9.46
CA GLY A 149 11.91 -22.65 -8.48
C GLY A 149 12.79 -21.52 -9.06
N THR A 150 13.12 -21.54 -10.36
CA THR A 150 13.95 -20.51 -11.02
C THR A 150 13.21 -19.18 -11.29
N ASN A 151 11.92 -19.11 -10.97
CA ASN A 151 11.09 -17.91 -11.08
C ASN A 151 11.18 -16.99 -9.84
N SER A 152 11.69 -17.50 -8.72
CA SER A 152 11.95 -16.72 -7.50
C SER A 152 13.40 -16.21 -7.39
N MET A 153 14.28 -16.59 -8.32
CA MET A 153 15.71 -16.24 -8.26
C MET A 153 15.98 -14.83 -8.80
N THR A 154 17.00 -14.17 -8.26
CA THR A 154 17.45 -12.89 -8.82
C THR A 154 18.05 -13.10 -10.23
N GLY A 155 18.05 -12.06 -11.06
CA GLY A 155 18.59 -12.15 -12.42
C GLY A 155 20.06 -12.63 -12.45
N GLY A 156 20.90 -12.12 -11.54
CA GLY A 156 22.30 -12.52 -11.45
C GLY A 156 22.50 -13.97 -10.99
N GLU A 157 21.71 -14.43 -10.03
CA GLU A 157 21.76 -15.81 -9.52
C GLU A 157 21.29 -16.82 -10.57
N LYS A 158 20.25 -16.45 -11.34
CA LYS A 158 19.79 -17.22 -12.50
C LYS A 158 20.85 -17.28 -13.61
N SER A 159 21.50 -16.16 -13.92
CA SER A 159 22.61 -16.12 -14.87
C SER A 159 23.76 -17.01 -14.43
N LEU A 160 24.15 -16.96 -13.15
CA LEU A 160 25.22 -17.79 -12.61
C LEU A 160 24.89 -19.29 -12.72
N LEU A 161 23.66 -19.70 -12.41
CA LEU A 161 23.22 -21.09 -12.52
C LEU A 161 23.26 -21.57 -13.97
N ILE A 162 22.74 -20.78 -14.91
CA ILE A 162 22.69 -21.14 -16.35
C ILE A 162 24.11 -21.23 -16.92
N TYR A 163 24.91 -20.18 -16.77
CA TYR A 163 26.26 -20.14 -17.34
C TYR A 163 27.21 -21.09 -16.62
N GLY A 164 27.07 -21.28 -15.30
CA GLY A 164 27.84 -22.26 -14.53
C GLY A 164 27.55 -23.69 -14.96
N ALA A 165 26.27 -24.06 -15.15
CA ALA A 165 25.90 -25.39 -15.63
C ALA A 165 26.39 -25.66 -17.06
N LEU A 166 26.26 -24.68 -17.97
CA LEU A 166 26.79 -24.78 -19.33
C LEU A 166 28.32 -24.92 -19.34
N ALA A 167 29.03 -24.12 -18.55
CA ALA A 167 30.49 -24.18 -18.45
C ALA A 167 30.96 -25.52 -17.88
N LEU A 168 30.30 -26.03 -16.84
CA LEU A 168 30.60 -27.34 -16.26
C LEU A 168 30.35 -28.46 -17.27
N PHE A 169 29.21 -28.45 -17.97
CA PHE A 169 28.91 -29.42 -19.01
C PHE A 169 29.98 -29.41 -20.10
N PHE A 170 30.37 -28.22 -20.59
CA PHE A 170 31.38 -28.08 -21.63
C PHE A 170 32.78 -28.55 -21.15
N ALA A 171 33.14 -28.25 -19.90
CA ALA A 171 34.39 -28.71 -19.31
C ALA A 171 34.43 -30.23 -19.17
N LEU A 172 33.34 -30.87 -18.73
CA LEU A 172 33.24 -32.33 -18.65
C LEU A 172 33.23 -32.98 -20.04
N PHE A 173 32.52 -32.37 -20.99
CA PHE A 173 32.48 -32.80 -22.39
C PHE A 173 33.88 -32.80 -23.00
N LEU A 174 34.60 -31.67 -22.92
CA LEU A 174 35.99 -31.57 -23.37
C LEU A 174 36.93 -32.48 -22.59
N GLY A 175 36.73 -32.65 -21.28
CA GLY A 175 37.49 -33.57 -20.45
C GLY A 175 37.37 -35.02 -20.90
N GLY A 176 36.21 -35.42 -21.40
CA GLY A 176 36.00 -36.74 -22.02
C GLY A 176 36.87 -36.95 -23.26
N TYR A 177 37.04 -35.93 -24.12
CA TYR A 177 37.93 -36.02 -25.29
C TYR A 177 39.42 -36.07 -24.94
N LEU A 178 39.80 -35.73 -23.71
CA LEU A 178 41.20 -35.77 -23.26
C LEU A 178 41.57 -37.10 -22.59
N LEU A 179 40.59 -37.99 -22.35
CA LEU A 179 40.77 -39.30 -21.71
C LEU A 179 40.94 -40.46 -22.71
N GLU A 180 40.78 -40.18 -24.00
CA GLU A 180 41.07 -41.06 -25.13
C GLU A 180 42.46 -40.76 -25.72
#